data_AF-A0A7C2AH13-F1
#
_entry.id   AF-A0A7C2AH13-F1
#
_cell.length_a   1.000
_cell.length_b   1.000
_cell.length_c   1.000
_cell.angle_alpha   90.00
_cell.angle_beta   90.00
_cell.angle_gamma   90.00
#
_symmetry.space_group_name_H-M   'P 1'
#
loop_
_entity.id
_entity.type
_entity.pdbx_description
1 polymer ?
#
loop_
_entity_poly.entity_id
_entity_poly.type
_entity_poly.pdbx_seq_one_letter_code
_entity_poly.pdbx_strand_id
1 'polypeptide(L)'
;MHAALLALSLSFAPTPGPAPTFSPTDPLVAVQDPERLEAWPKLDAKHAAEAKTEVARLRKARTETMGADAAEKLVALGAGTAPLLLSALGHEKSPATRDAIRSVLDRLTGAPHTRLLAEAFADRSVVTRIWALRRAARFPDPGTRAQAEGALSSARKVRRGKSPDPELVLAASLACASAGSAKGFDALFEDARANWAADGALLRIAFAELRGKEMTARLAEHLDDSARATRLAALRLLGAAGVRPEGVAAVEPFLDNEDAGLVTAAVNALRGIVDGKPPLERLSAFETIEQAKAWKKRLR
;
A
#
# COMPACT_ATOMS: atom_id res chain seq x y z
N MET A 1 -1.54 -61.41 -27.57
CA MET A 1 -1.02 -60.26 -28.32
C MET A 1 -1.75 -59.02 -27.82
N HIS A 2 -1.10 -58.23 -26.97
CA HIS A 2 -1.64 -56.99 -26.39
C HIS A 2 -1.22 -55.82 -27.28
N ALA A 3 -2.18 -55.00 -27.74
CA ALA A 3 -1.91 -53.71 -28.35
C ALA A 3 -2.54 -52.63 -27.44
N ALA A 4 -1.68 -51.96 -26.67
CA ALA A 4 -2.03 -50.81 -25.85
C ALA A 4 -2.02 -49.56 -26.72
N LEU A 5 -3.15 -48.85 -26.79
CA LEU A 5 -3.25 -47.50 -27.36
C LEU A 5 -3.31 -46.50 -26.21
N LEU A 6 -2.15 -45.93 -25.90
CA LEU A 6 -2.02 -44.74 -25.05
C LEU A 6 -2.50 -43.51 -25.84
N ALA A 7 -3.58 -42.88 -25.39
CA ALA A 7 -3.96 -41.55 -25.82
C ALA A 7 -3.15 -40.51 -25.04
N LEU A 8 -2.24 -39.82 -25.74
CA LEU A 8 -1.45 -38.71 -25.22
C LEU A 8 -2.33 -37.44 -25.22
N SER A 9 -2.83 -37.04 -24.05
CA SER A 9 -3.52 -35.74 -23.89
C SER A 9 -2.48 -34.62 -23.85
N LEU A 10 -2.34 -33.88 -24.96
CA LEU A 10 -1.56 -32.64 -25.02
C LEU A 10 -2.32 -31.53 -24.27
N SER A 11 -1.92 -31.25 -23.03
CA SER A 11 -2.30 -30.01 -22.34
C SER A 11 -1.55 -28.84 -22.97
N PHE A 12 -2.27 -28.01 -23.73
CA PHE A 12 -1.80 -26.66 -24.07
C PHE A 12 -1.99 -25.76 -22.83
N ALA A 13 -0.90 -25.47 -22.13
CA ALA A 13 -0.89 -24.39 -21.16
C ALA A 13 -0.96 -23.05 -21.93
N PRO A 14 -1.87 -22.11 -21.59
CA PRO A 14 -1.83 -20.78 -22.17
C PRO A 14 -0.53 -20.10 -21.76
N THR A 15 0.23 -19.63 -22.74
CA THR A 15 1.43 -18.84 -22.53
C THR A 15 1.04 -17.57 -21.76
N PRO A 16 1.67 -17.26 -20.63
CA PRO A 16 1.46 -15.96 -20.00
C PRO A 16 1.92 -14.89 -20.99
N GLY A 17 0.99 -14.02 -21.39
CA GLY A 17 1.30 -12.86 -22.20
C GLY A 17 2.39 -12.02 -21.52
N PRO A 18 3.21 -11.30 -22.29
CA PRO A 18 4.27 -10.47 -21.72
C PRO A 18 3.65 -9.48 -20.72
N ALA A 19 4.18 -9.47 -19.51
CA ALA A 19 3.86 -8.45 -18.52
C ALA A 19 4.08 -7.07 -19.13
N PRO A 20 3.24 -6.06 -18.82
CA PRO A 20 3.46 -4.71 -19.31
C PRO A 20 4.86 -4.24 -18.90
N THR A 21 5.69 -3.99 -19.90
CA THR A 21 7.03 -3.43 -19.75
C THR A 21 6.87 -1.97 -19.38
N PHE A 22 7.09 -1.64 -18.10
CA PHE A 22 7.26 -0.25 -17.69
C PHE A 22 8.59 0.26 -18.24
N SER A 23 8.53 1.21 -19.19
CA SER A 23 9.71 1.89 -19.71
C SER A 23 10.27 2.87 -18.67
N PRO A 24 11.60 2.84 -18.38
CA PRO A 24 12.20 3.56 -17.25
C PRO A 24 12.60 5.02 -17.55
N THR A 25 11.92 5.71 -18.47
CA THR A 25 12.42 7.00 -19.01
C THR A 25 11.39 8.12 -19.06
N ASP A 26 10.32 8.04 -18.29
CA ASP A 26 9.48 9.22 -18.09
C ASP A 26 9.99 10.05 -16.89
N PRO A 27 10.30 11.34 -17.08
CA PRO A 27 10.46 12.27 -15.96
C PRO A 27 9.15 12.28 -15.17
N LEU A 28 9.24 12.50 -13.85
CA LEU A 28 8.08 12.66 -12.96
C LEU A 28 7.17 13.76 -13.53
N VAL A 29 6.20 13.37 -14.34
CA VAL A 29 5.04 14.18 -14.67
C VAL A 29 4.45 14.56 -13.33
N ALA A 30 4.36 15.86 -13.05
CA ALA A 30 3.66 16.37 -11.89
C ALA A 30 2.30 15.65 -11.85
N VAL A 31 2.14 14.72 -10.90
CA VAL A 31 0.91 13.97 -10.73
C VAL A 31 -0.14 15.03 -10.44
N GLN A 32 -0.96 15.36 -11.43
CA GLN A 32 -2.09 16.25 -11.22
C GLN A 32 -2.88 15.69 -10.04
N ASP A 33 -3.12 16.51 -9.01
CA ASP A 33 -3.93 16.08 -7.87
C ASP A 33 -5.26 15.59 -8.45
N PRO A 34 -5.59 14.29 -8.30
CA PRO A 34 -6.75 13.73 -8.96
C PRO A 34 -7.99 14.42 -8.44
N GLU A 35 -8.93 14.70 -9.34
CA GLU A 35 -10.23 15.25 -8.98
C GLU A 35 -10.89 14.36 -7.92
N ARG A 36 -11.05 14.91 -6.71
CA ARG A 36 -11.61 14.17 -5.57
C ARG A 36 -13.13 14.26 -5.62
N LEU A 37 -13.79 13.11 -5.62
CA LEU A 37 -15.25 13.04 -5.66
C LEU A 37 -15.85 13.51 -4.33
N GLU A 38 -16.90 14.31 -4.44
CA GLU A 38 -17.71 14.76 -3.28
C GLU A 38 -18.85 13.78 -2.95
N ALA A 39 -19.23 12.91 -3.89
CA ALA A 39 -20.23 11.89 -3.68
C ALA A 39 -19.94 10.62 -4.49
N TRP A 40 -20.41 9.47 -4.01
CA TRP A 40 -20.39 8.23 -4.77
C TRP A 40 -21.24 8.36 -6.04
N PRO A 41 -20.81 7.79 -7.18
CA PRO A 41 -21.63 7.75 -8.39
C PRO A 41 -23.00 7.13 -8.11
N LYS A 42 -24.07 7.80 -8.54
CA LYS A 42 -25.43 7.30 -8.34
C LYS A 42 -25.73 6.19 -9.35
N LEU A 43 -26.15 5.04 -8.85
CA LEU A 43 -26.74 3.99 -9.67
C LEU A 43 -28.21 4.33 -9.92
N ASP A 44 -28.68 4.17 -11.15
CA ASP A 44 -30.12 4.19 -11.42
C ASP A 44 -30.81 3.00 -10.74
N ALA A 45 -32.15 3.02 -10.69
CA ALA A 45 -32.92 2.02 -9.96
C ALA A 45 -32.66 0.58 -10.44
N LYS A 46 -32.42 0.38 -11.74
CA LYS A 46 -32.15 -0.95 -12.31
C LYS A 46 -30.77 -1.43 -11.87
N HIS A 47 -29.74 -0.61 -12.06
CA HIS A 47 -28.37 -0.94 -11.67
C HIS A 47 -28.23 -1.08 -10.15
N ALA A 48 -28.99 -0.31 -9.35
CA ALA A 48 -29.01 -0.45 -7.90
C ALA A 48 -29.62 -1.79 -7.44
N ALA A 49 -30.69 -2.25 -8.11
CA ALA A 49 -31.29 -3.56 -7.85
C ALA A 49 -30.35 -4.72 -8.27
N GLU A 50 -29.69 -4.56 -9.41
CA GLU A 50 -28.69 -5.50 -9.90
C GLU A 50 -27.50 -5.59 -8.94
N ALA A 51 -26.95 -4.45 -8.49
CA ALA A 51 -25.86 -4.41 -7.53
C ALA A 51 -26.19 -5.15 -6.23
N LYS A 52 -27.39 -4.96 -5.67
CA LYS A 52 -27.84 -5.70 -4.47
C LYS A 52 -27.88 -7.22 -4.72
N THR A 53 -28.34 -7.62 -5.90
CA THR A 53 -28.42 -9.04 -6.29
C THR A 53 -27.02 -9.64 -6.40
N GLU A 54 -26.09 -8.96 -7.08
CA GLU A 54 -24.73 -9.47 -7.28
C GLU A 54 -23.91 -9.42 -5.99
N VAL A 55 -24.12 -8.44 -5.09
CA VAL A 55 -23.54 -8.48 -3.74
C VAL A 55 -24.03 -9.71 -2.97
N ALA A 56 -25.32 -10.03 -3.04
CA ALA A 56 -25.85 -11.24 -2.39
C ALA A 56 -25.29 -12.53 -3.02
N ARG A 57 -25.12 -12.56 -4.35
CA ARG A 57 -24.53 -13.69 -5.08
C ARG A 57 -23.05 -13.88 -4.72
N LEU A 58 -22.27 -12.81 -4.65
CA LEU A 58 -20.87 -12.82 -4.21
C LEU A 58 -20.75 -13.40 -2.80
N ARG A 59 -21.62 -12.98 -1.88
CA ARG A 59 -21.62 -13.45 -0.49
C ARG A 59 -22.01 -14.91 -0.33
N LYS A 60 -22.92 -15.39 -1.17
CA LYS A 60 -23.45 -16.76 -1.13
C LYS A 60 -22.72 -17.69 -2.11
N ALA A 61 -21.60 -17.24 -2.67
CA ALA A 61 -20.88 -18.01 -3.67
C ALA A 61 -20.40 -19.35 -3.09
N ARG A 62 -20.75 -20.47 -3.75
CA ARG A 62 -20.35 -21.84 -3.40
C ARG A 62 -19.25 -22.39 -4.33
N THR A 63 -18.99 -21.69 -5.42
CA THR A 63 -18.01 -22.04 -6.45
C THR A 63 -17.24 -20.79 -6.82
N GLU A 64 -15.97 -20.94 -7.17
CA GLU A 64 -15.11 -19.83 -7.59
C GLU A 64 -15.70 -19.05 -8.77
N THR A 65 -16.20 -19.75 -9.80
CA THR A 65 -16.80 -19.12 -11.00
C THR A 65 -17.97 -18.21 -10.65
N MET A 66 -18.89 -18.66 -9.79
CA MET A 66 -20.02 -17.82 -9.35
C MET A 66 -19.55 -16.55 -8.60
N GLY A 67 -18.50 -16.66 -7.79
CA GLY A 67 -17.92 -15.51 -7.10
C GLY A 67 -17.27 -14.53 -8.08
N ALA A 68 -16.49 -15.05 -9.03
CA ALA A 68 -15.84 -14.27 -10.08
C ALA A 68 -16.85 -13.55 -10.97
N ASP A 69 -17.90 -14.23 -11.44
CA ASP A 69 -18.96 -13.61 -12.25
C ASP A 69 -19.65 -12.45 -11.52
N ALA A 70 -19.97 -12.65 -10.24
CA ALA A 70 -20.61 -11.61 -9.43
C ALA A 70 -19.67 -10.42 -9.23
N ALA A 71 -18.38 -10.69 -8.99
CA ALA A 71 -17.35 -9.66 -8.88
C ALA A 71 -17.20 -8.84 -10.17
N GLU A 72 -17.12 -9.50 -11.34
CA GLU A 72 -17.01 -8.80 -12.63
C GLU A 72 -18.22 -7.92 -12.91
N LYS A 73 -19.43 -8.40 -12.62
CA LYS A 73 -20.64 -7.59 -12.78
C LYS A 73 -20.65 -6.37 -11.85
N LEU A 74 -20.26 -6.53 -10.60
CA LEU A 74 -20.17 -5.41 -9.66
C LEU A 74 -19.15 -4.36 -10.12
N VAL A 75 -18.03 -4.79 -10.70
CA VAL A 75 -17.03 -3.89 -11.28
C VAL A 75 -17.58 -3.18 -12.52
N ALA A 76 -18.30 -3.89 -13.38
CA ALA A 76 -18.95 -3.30 -14.56
C ALA A 76 -20.01 -2.24 -14.19
N LEU A 77 -20.72 -2.41 -13.07
CA LEU A 77 -21.65 -1.41 -12.52
C LEU A 77 -20.94 -0.18 -11.94
N GLY A 78 -19.62 -0.25 -11.70
CA GLY A 78 -18.80 0.88 -11.31
C GLY A 78 -18.83 1.23 -9.82
N ALA A 79 -18.14 2.33 -9.48
CA ALA A 79 -17.84 2.72 -8.10
C ALA A 79 -19.07 3.06 -7.25
N GLY A 80 -20.23 3.31 -7.87
CA GLY A 80 -21.50 3.48 -7.17
C GLY A 80 -21.93 2.25 -6.36
N THR A 81 -21.35 1.07 -6.62
CA THR A 81 -21.59 -0.15 -5.83
C THR A 81 -20.80 -0.20 -4.51
N ALA A 82 -19.76 0.61 -4.35
CA ALA A 82 -18.85 0.56 -3.20
C ALA A 82 -19.55 0.74 -1.84
N PRO A 83 -20.54 1.65 -1.65
CA PRO A 83 -21.27 1.75 -0.38
C PRO A 83 -21.98 0.44 0.03
N LEU A 84 -22.55 -0.29 -0.94
CA LEU A 84 -23.19 -1.59 -0.66
C LEU A 84 -22.17 -2.64 -0.24
N LEU A 85 -21.01 -2.66 -0.90
CA LEU A 85 -19.91 -3.57 -0.58
C LEU A 85 -19.25 -3.25 0.77
N LEU A 86 -19.09 -1.97 1.12
CA LEU A 86 -18.61 -1.51 2.43
C LEU A 86 -19.52 -1.98 3.57
N SER A 87 -20.83 -1.83 3.38
CA SER A 87 -21.83 -2.35 4.33
C SER A 87 -21.76 -3.88 4.42
N ALA A 88 -21.71 -4.57 3.28
CA ALA A 88 -21.60 -6.03 3.24
C ALA A 88 -20.34 -6.55 3.94
N LEU A 89 -19.19 -5.91 3.72
CA LEU A 89 -17.91 -6.25 4.34
C LEU A 89 -18.00 -6.25 5.87
N GLY A 90 -18.70 -5.28 6.44
CA GLY A 90 -18.84 -5.15 7.89
C GLY A 90 -19.75 -6.19 8.54
N HIS A 91 -20.66 -6.78 7.78
CA HIS A 91 -21.56 -7.83 8.27
C HIS A 91 -21.08 -9.25 7.96
N GLU A 92 -20.08 -9.39 7.09
CA GLU A 92 -19.62 -10.71 6.66
C GLU A 92 -18.76 -11.37 7.72
N LYS A 93 -18.92 -12.69 7.91
CA LYS A 93 -18.18 -13.47 8.91
C LYS A 93 -17.12 -14.35 8.26
N SER A 94 -17.35 -14.81 7.03
CA SER A 94 -16.43 -15.67 6.31
C SER A 94 -15.19 -14.90 5.84
N PRO A 95 -13.96 -15.29 6.23
CA PRO A 95 -12.72 -14.64 5.77
C PRO A 95 -12.60 -14.65 4.25
N ALA A 96 -12.83 -15.79 3.60
CA ALA A 96 -12.76 -15.91 2.14
C ALA A 96 -13.74 -14.96 1.42
N THR A 97 -14.94 -14.79 1.97
CA THR A 97 -15.94 -13.87 1.41
C THR A 97 -15.58 -12.40 1.67
N ARG A 98 -14.98 -12.08 2.82
CA ARG A 98 -14.41 -10.74 3.06
C ARG A 98 -13.32 -10.42 2.04
N ASP A 99 -12.43 -11.36 1.76
CA ASP A 99 -11.35 -11.16 0.80
C ASP A 99 -11.88 -10.98 -0.62
N ALA A 100 -12.93 -11.72 -1.02
CA ALA A 100 -13.62 -11.50 -2.27
C ALA A 100 -14.25 -10.09 -2.35
N ILE A 101 -14.92 -9.63 -1.29
CA ILE A 101 -15.50 -8.27 -1.23
C ILE A 101 -14.40 -7.20 -1.30
N ARG A 102 -13.30 -7.37 -0.55
CA ARG A 102 -12.14 -6.45 -0.57
C ARG A 102 -11.53 -6.37 -1.95
N SER A 103 -11.39 -7.49 -2.65
CA SER A 103 -10.87 -7.53 -4.02
C SER A 103 -11.72 -6.70 -4.99
N VAL A 104 -13.06 -6.80 -4.89
CA VAL A 104 -13.97 -5.96 -5.70
C VAL A 104 -13.82 -4.48 -5.32
N LEU A 105 -13.83 -4.16 -4.03
CA LEU A 105 -13.66 -2.79 -3.56
C LEU A 105 -12.32 -2.16 -4.00
N ASP A 106 -11.24 -2.95 -4.02
CA ASP A 106 -9.91 -2.52 -4.49
C ASP A 106 -9.88 -2.22 -5.99
N ARG A 107 -10.77 -2.83 -6.78
CA ARG A 107 -10.92 -2.53 -8.21
C ARG A 107 -11.80 -1.31 -8.48
N LEU A 108 -12.77 -1.06 -7.60
CA LEU A 108 -13.75 0.03 -7.74
C LEU A 108 -13.26 1.38 -7.24
N THR A 109 -12.40 1.37 -6.22
CA THR A 109 -11.97 2.59 -5.54
C THR A 109 -10.58 3.00 -5.99
N GLY A 110 -10.22 4.27 -5.80
CA GLY A 110 -8.96 4.84 -6.28
C GLY A 110 -8.73 6.21 -5.67
N ALA A 111 -7.75 6.95 -6.18
CA ALA A 111 -7.42 8.28 -5.67
C ALA A 111 -8.62 9.27 -5.61
N PRO A 112 -9.54 9.31 -6.60
CA PRO A 112 -10.73 10.16 -6.51
C PRO A 112 -11.63 9.89 -5.30
N HIS A 113 -11.55 8.69 -4.71
CA HIS A 113 -12.49 8.23 -3.69
C HIS A 113 -11.98 8.38 -2.25
N THR A 114 -10.77 8.89 -2.02
CA THR A 114 -10.13 8.96 -0.69
C THR A 114 -10.99 9.67 0.36
N ARG A 115 -11.60 10.81 0.01
CA ARG A 115 -12.48 11.58 0.91
C ARG A 115 -13.79 10.85 1.22
N LEU A 116 -14.35 10.15 0.25
CA LEU A 116 -15.53 9.30 0.45
C LEU A 116 -15.21 8.10 1.36
N LEU A 117 -14.03 7.51 1.19
CA LEU A 117 -13.54 6.42 2.05
C LEU A 117 -13.30 6.89 3.49
N ALA A 118 -12.94 8.16 3.70
CA ALA A 118 -12.71 8.72 5.03
C ALA A 118 -13.96 8.71 5.92
N GLU A 119 -15.16 8.70 5.35
CA GLU A 119 -16.42 8.52 6.10
C GLU A 119 -16.46 7.16 6.82
N ALA A 120 -15.90 6.13 6.20
CA ALA A 120 -15.84 4.78 6.75
C ALA A 120 -14.77 4.61 7.84
N PHE A 121 -13.92 5.62 8.11
CA PHE A 121 -12.90 5.54 9.18
C PHE A 121 -13.52 5.47 10.57
N ALA A 122 -14.75 5.96 10.72
CA ALA A 122 -15.54 5.91 11.95
C ALA A 122 -16.61 4.81 11.94
N ASP A 123 -16.58 3.89 10.96
CA ASP A 123 -17.56 2.82 10.85
C ASP A 123 -17.57 1.91 12.10
N ARG A 124 -18.74 1.36 12.45
CA ARG A 124 -18.90 0.48 13.61
C ARG A 124 -18.12 -0.84 13.44
N SER A 125 -17.94 -1.30 12.20
CA SER A 125 -17.16 -2.47 11.86
C SER A 125 -15.67 -2.16 11.82
N VAL A 126 -14.89 -2.83 12.67
CA VAL A 126 -13.42 -2.78 12.64
C VAL A 126 -12.89 -3.22 11.27
N VAL A 127 -13.48 -4.24 10.66
CA VAL A 127 -13.05 -4.79 9.36
C VAL A 127 -13.22 -3.76 8.25
N THR A 128 -14.32 -3.01 8.27
CA THR A 128 -14.60 -1.96 7.29
C THR A 128 -13.64 -0.79 7.50
N ARG A 129 -13.41 -0.38 8.76
CA ARG A 129 -12.42 0.66 9.10
C ARG A 129 -11.02 0.30 8.61
N ILE A 130 -10.52 -0.89 8.93
CA ILE A 130 -9.18 -1.35 8.53
C ILE A 130 -9.03 -1.30 7.01
N TRP A 131 -10.02 -1.84 6.28
CA TRP A 131 -9.95 -1.83 4.82
C TRP A 131 -9.96 -0.40 4.26
N ALA A 132 -10.87 0.45 4.72
CA ALA A 132 -10.99 1.83 4.24
C ALA A 132 -9.72 2.65 4.52
N LEU A 133 -9.15 2.53 5.73
CA LEU A 133 -7.91 3.21 6.13
C LEU A 133 -6.71 2.75 5.28
N ARG A 134 -6.52 1.43 5.10
CA ARG A 134 -5.44 0.90 4.26
C ARG A 134 -5.63 1.25 2.79
N ARG A 135 -6.88 1.27 2.30
CA ARG A 135 -7.19 1.64 0.92
C ARG A 135 -6.89 3.11 0.66
N ALA A 136 -7.33 4.01 1.54
CA ALA A 136 -7.05 5.43 1.45
C ALA A 136 -5.54 5.71 1.50
N ALA A 137 -4.79 4.98 2.33
CA ALA A 137 -3.33 5.15 2.44
C ALA A 137 -2.53 4.85 1.16
N ARG A 138 -3.13 4.17 0.16
CA ARG A 138 -2.53 3.95 -1.16
C ARG A 138 -2.58 5.18 -2.07
N PHE A 139 -3.34 6.20 -1.68
CA PHE A 139 -3.57 7.40 -2.48
C PHE A 139 -3.41 8.62 -1.58
N PRO A 140 -2.20 9.20 -1.50
CA PRO A 140 -1.98 10.32 -0.61
C PRO A 140 -2.97 11.47 -0.84
N ASP A 141 -3.53 11.98 0.26
CA ASP A 141 -4.58 13.00 0.28
C ASP A 141 -4.57 13.75 1.62
N PRO A 142 -3.90 14.91 1.70
CA PRO A 142 -3.91 15.77 2.88
C PRO A 142 -5.31 16.17 3.36
N GLY A 143 -6.31 16.16 2.47
CA GLY A 143 -7.70 16.47 2.79
C GLY A 143 -8.38 15.48 3.75
N THR A 144 -7.78 14.31 4.00
CA THR A 144 -8.29 13.30 4.93
C THR A 144 -7.63 13.34 6.32
N ARG A 145 -6.73 14.30 6.56
CA ARG A 145 -5.89 14.34 7.78
C ARG A 145 -6.71 14.30 9.06
N ALA A 146 -7.74 15.15 9.19
CA ALA A 146 -8.52 15.23 10.43
C ALA A 146 -9.23 13.90 10.75
N GLN A 147 -9.82 13.26 9.74
CA GLN A 147 -10.49 11.98 9.87
C GLN A 147 -9.49 10.86 10.22
N ALA A 148 -8.33 10.83 9.55
CA ALA A 148 -7.28 9.84 9.81
C ALA A 148 -6.73 9.94 11.24
N GLU A 149 -6.46 11.16 11.72
CA GLU A 149 -6.00 11.38 13.09
C GLU A 149 -7.07 11.03 14.13
N GLY A 150 -8.34 11.35 13.84
CA GLY A 150 -9.48 10.95 14.67
C GLY A 150 -9.64 9.43 14.76
N ALA A 151 -9.41 8.73 13.64
CA ALA A 151 -9.41 7.28 13.57
C ALA A 151 -8.25 6.67 14.39
N LEU A 152 -7.05 7.23 14.28
CA LEU A 152 -5.89 6.78 15.06
C LEU A 152 -6.08 7.00 16.57
N SER A 153 -6.57 8.17 16.96
CA SER A 153 -6.95 8.44 18.35
C SER A 153 -7.96 7.41 18.86
N SER A 154 -8.98 7.11 18.06
CA SER A 154 -10.01 6.13 18.40
C SER A 154 -9.48 4.69 18.44
N ALA A 155 -8.55 4.33 17.56
CA ALA A 155 -7.90 3.02 17.53
C ALA A 155 -7.03 2.78 18.76
N ARG A 156 -6.35 3.81 19.25
CA ARG A 156 -5.52 3.78 20.46
C ARG A 156 -6.33 3.79 21.76
N LYS A 157 -7.59 4.24 21.73
CA LYS A 157 -8.47 4.17 22.89
C LYS A 157 -8.77 2.72 23.22
N VAL A 158 -8.50 2.34 24.46
CA VAL A 158 -8.75 0.98 24.92
C VAL A 158 -9.72 0.95 26.09
N ARG A 159 -10.54 -0.09 26.15
CA ARG A 159 -11.26 -0.44 27.38
C ARG A 159 -10.24 -0.94 28.40
N ARG A 160 -10.45 -0.60 29.67
CA ARG A 160 -9.58 -0.97 30.79
C ARG A 160 -9.17 -2.45 30.72
N GLY A 161 -7.86 -2.72 30.78
CA GLY A 161 -7.30 -4.08 30.80
C GLY A 161 -7.17 -4.77 29.45
N LYS A 162 -7.32 -4.06 28.32
CA LYS A 162 -7.01 -4.59 26.99
C LYS A 162 -5.92 -3.74 26.32
N SER A 163 -5.28 -4.31 25.31
CA SER A 163 -4.40 -3.59 24.37
C SER A 163 -5.22 -3.09 23.17
N PRO A 164 -4.80 -2.00 22.50
CA PRO A 164 -5.37 -1.61 21.23
C PRO A 164 -5.28 -2.75 20.20
N ASP A 165 -6.19 -2.79 19.25
CA ASP A 165 -6.08 -3.68 18.09
C ASP A 165 -4.90 -3.22 17.21
N PRO A 166 -3.80 -3.99 17.11
CA PRO A 166 -2.60 -3.56 16.40
C PRO A 166 -2.84 -3.36 14.91
N GLU A 167 -3.73 -4.15 14.29
CA GLU A 167 -4.03 -4.03 12.85
C GLU A 167 -4.78 -2.71 12.58
N LEU A 168 -5.72 -2.35 13.46
CA LEU A 168 -6.43 -1.08 13.35
C LEU A 168 -5.52 0.12 13.62
N VAL A 169 -4.61 0.04 14.61
CA VAL A 169 -3.63 1.10 14.87
C VAL A 169 -2.70 1.28 13.67
N LEU A 170 -2.21 0.19 13.08
CA LEU A 170 -1.35 0.23 11.90
C LEU A 170 -2.09 0.84 10.70
N ALA A 171 -3.30 0.39 10.41
CA ALA A 171 -4.13 0.93 9.33
C ALA A 171 -4.38 2.44 9.50
N ALA A 172 -4.73 2.88 10.72
CA ALA A 172 -4.95 4.30 11.01
C ALA A 172 -3.66 5.13 10.94
N SER A 173 -2.52 4.53 11.31
CA SER A 173 -1.21 5.17 11.20
C SER A 173 -0.81 5.37 9.74
N LEU A 174 -1.07 4.38 8.86
CA LEU A 174 -0.84 4.47 7.43
C LEU A 174 -1.66 5.61 6.81
N ALA A 175 -2.94 5.69 7.17
CA ALA A 175 -3.82 6.78 6.73
C ALA A 175 -3.31 8.16 7.20
N CYS A 176 -2.86 8.27 8.46
CA CYS A 176 -2.26 9.51 8.97
C CYS A 176 -1.04 9.93 8.14
N ALA A 177 -0.11 9.01 7.89
CA ALA A 177 1.09 9.30 7.09
C ALA A 177 0.72 9.76 5.67
N SER A 178 -0.20 9.04 5.01
CA SER A 178 -0.66 9.39 3.66
C SER A 178 -1.43 10.72 3.57
N ALA A 179 -1.87 11.25 4.71
CA ALA A 179 -2.48 12.58 4.82
C ALA A 179 -1.48 13.64 5.36
N GLY A 180 -0.20 13.30 5.45
CA GLY A 180 0.89 14.18 5.91
C GLY A 180 0.93 14.40 7.42
N SER A 181 0.42 13.46 8.22
CA SER A 181 0.50 13.49 9.69
C SER A 181 1.44 12.43 10.25
N ALA A 182 2.46 12.86 11.00
CA ALA A 182 3.44 11.97 11.63
C ALA A 182 2.94 11.30 12.93
N LYS A 183 1.68 11.50 13.34
CA LYS A 183 1.14 10.95 14.61
C LYS A 183 1.18 9.42 14.72
N GLY A 184 1.21 8.73 13.58
CA GLY A 184 1.31 7.29 13.47
C GLY A 184 2.74 6.74 13.33
N PHE A 185 3.77 7.60 13.33
CA PHE A 185 5.14 7.22 12.96
C PHE A 185 5.65 5.98 13.70
N ASP A 186 5.53 5.91 15.02
CA ASP A 186 6.14 4.82 15.80
C ASP A 186 5.59 3.44 15.39
N ALA A 187 4.28 3.35 15.13
CA ALA A 187 3.66 2.11 14.67
C ALA A 187 4.11 1.72 13.26
N LEU A 188 4.28 2.71 12.38
CA LEU A 188 4.78 2.49 11.01
C LEU A 188 6.26 2.13 10.98
N PHE A 189 7.04 2.73 11.87
CA PHE A 189 8.47 2.45 11.95
C PHE A 189 8.71 1.04 12.47
N GLU A 190 7.97 0.59 13.49
CA GLU A 190 8.03 -0.81 13.92
C GLU A 190 7.58 -1.79 12.83
N ASP A 191 6.51 -1.46 12.10
CA ASP A 191 6.07 -2.27 10.97
C ASP A 191 7.14 -2.32 9.85
N ALA A 192 7.80 -1.19 9.57
CA ALA A 192 8.91 -1.15 8.61
C ALA A 192 10.11 -2.01 9.05
N ARG A 193 10.35 -2.15 10.36
CA ARG A 193 11.41 -3.02 10.91
C ARG A 193 11.06 -4.50 10.78
N ALA A 194 9.82 -4.86 11.11
CA ALA A 194 9.39 -6.26 11.21
C ALA A 194 8.87 -6.84 9.87
N ASN A 195 8.13 -6.06 9.09
CA ASN A 195 7.25 -6.55 8.02
C ASN A 195 7.52 -5.90 6.66
N TRP A 196 8.73 -5.40 6.41
CA TRP A 196 9.06 -4.67 5.18
C TRP A 196 8.69 -5.42 3.87
N ALA A 197 8.86 -6.75 3.84
CA ALA A 197 8.54 -7.53 2.65
C ALA A 197 7.06 -7.51 2.28
N ALA A 198 6.17 -7.42 3.28
CA ALA A 198 4.73 -7.36 3.08
C ALA A 198 4.24 -5.92 2.85
N ASP A 199 4.70 -4.99 3.68
CA ASP A 199 4.12 -3.64 3.77
C ASP A 199 5.00 -2.52 3.17
N GLY A 200 6.26 -2.80 2.83
CA GLY A 200 7.24 -1.79 2.40
C GLY A 200 6.85 -0.99 1.16
N ALA A 201 6.02 -1.55 0.26
CA ALA A 201 5.47 -0.80 -0.86
C ALA A 201 4.43 0.23 -0.40
N LEU A 202 3.54 -0.16 0.50
CA LEU A 202 2.50 0.71 1.05
C LEU A 202 3.08 1.79 1.96
N LEU A 203 4.05 1.41 2.81
CA LEU A 203 4.76 2.35 3.67
C LEU A 203 5.42 3.47 2.87
N ARG A 204 6.09 3.16 1.76
CA ARG A 204 6.71 4.17 0.90
C ARG A 204 5.69 5.13 0.29
N ILE A 205 4.53 4.63 -0.14
CA ILE A 205 3.44 5.46 -0.67
C ILE A 205 2.91 6.38 0.44
N ALA A 206 2.61 5.83 1.61
CA ALA A 206 2.06 6.59 2.72
C ALA A 206 3.03 7.67 3.23
N PHE A 207 4.33 7.43 3.22
CA PHE A 207 5.34 8.41 3.66
C PHE A 207 5.57 9.56 2.67
N ALA A 208 5.02 9.52 1.46
CA ALA A 208 5.25 10.56 0.45
C ALA A 208 4.85 11.97 0.96
N GLU A 209 3.73 12.08 1.67
CA GLU A 209 3.24 13.36 2.24
C GLU A 209 3.96 13.78 3.53
N LEU A 210 4.81 12.91 4.07
CA LEU A 210 5.70 13.25 5.18
C LEU A 210 7.05 13.76 4.70
N ARG A 211 7.25 13.89 3.38
CA ARG A 211 8.53 14.34 2.81
C ARG A 211 8.88 15.74 3.28
N GLY A 212 10.00 15.87 3.99
CA GLY A 212 10.41 17.15 4.57
C GLY A 212 11.58 17.02 5.54
N LYS A 213 12.11 18.17 5.96
CA LYS A 213 13.29 18.24 6.85
C LYS A 213 13.05 17.58 8.20
N GLU A 214 11.88 17.77 8.78
CA GLU A 214 11.51 17.20 10.08
C GLU A 214 11.52 15.65 10.04
N MET A 215 10.85 15.06 9.04
CA MET A 215 10.84 13.60 8.88
C MET A 215 12.22 13.06 8.50
N THR A 216 12.99 13.81 7.71
CA THR A 216 14.38 13.45 7.39
C THR A 216 15.22 13.36 8.65
N ALA A 217 15.17 14.38 9.52
CA ALA A 217 15.92 14.39 10.78
C ALA A 217 15.49 13.23 11.68
N ARG A 218 14.18 13.03 11.88
CA ARG A 218 13.64 11.95 12.71
C ARG A 218 14.07 10.56 12.24
N LEU A 219 14.08 10.32 10.92
CA LEU A 219 14.55 9.05 10.38
C LEU A 219 16.07 8.90 10.45
N ALA A 220 16.82 9.99 10.32
CA ALA A 220 18.29 9.98 10.42
C ALA A 220 18.77 9.56 11.82
N GLU A 221 18.05 9.94 12.89
CA GLU A 221 18.36 9.51 14.27
C GLU A 221 18.43 7.98 14.43
N HIS A 222 17.67 7.24 13.62
CA HIS A 222 17.64 5.78 13.65
C HIS A 222 18.79 5.11 12.87
N LEU A 223 19.61 5.88 12.15
CA LEU A 223 20.75 5.35 11.40
C LEU A 223 21.94 4.99 12.29
N ASP A 224 22.07 5.62 13.46
CA ASP A 224 23.13 5.33 14.43
C ASP A 224 22.80 4.16 15.38
N ASP A 225 21.61 3.58 15.26
CA ASP A 225 21.16 2.46 16.08
C ASP A 225 22.01 1.21 15.81
N SER A 226 22.34 0.44 16.86
CA SER A 226 23.16 -0.78 16.74
C SER A 226 22.43 -1.92 16.02
N ALA A 227 21.09 -1.96 16.07
CA ALA A 227 20.29 -2.97 15.44
C ALA A 227 20.16 -2.73 13.93
N ARG A 228 20.64 -3.71 13.16
CA ARG A 228 20.57 -3.73 11.69
C ARG A 228 19.17 -3.46 11.13
N ALA A 229 18.14 -4.05 11.74
CA ALA A 229 16.75 -3.88 11.28
C ALA A 229 16.28 -2.42 11.39
N THR A 230 16.71 -1.71 12.44
CA THR A 230 16.41 -0.28 12.65
C THR A 230 17.03 0.56 11.54
N ARG A 231 18.32 0.39 11.27
CA ARG A 231 19.02 1.12 10.20
C ARG A 231 18.43 0.85 8.82
N LEU A 232 18.07 -0.41 8.54
CA LEU A 232 17.41 -0.77 7.28
C LEU A 232 16.05 -0.07 7.13
N ALA A 233 15.20 -0.09 8.16
CA ALA A 233 13.90 0.59 8.13
C ALA A 233 14.08 2.10 7.89
N ALA A 234 15.02 2.73 8.60
CA ALA A 234 15.34 4.14 8.44
C ALA A 234 15.80 4.49 7.02
N LEU A 235 16.79 3.78 6.46
CA LEU A 235 17.26 3.99 5.08
C LEU A 235 16.12 3.86 4.07
N ARG A 236 15.30 2.81 4.21
CA ARG A 236 14.20 2.55 3.28
C ARG A 236 13.10 3.62 3.33
N LEU A 237 12.76 4.12 4.52
CA LEU A 237 11.79 5.20 4.68
C LEU A 237 12.37 6.57 4.29
N LEU A 238 13.67 6.81 4.47
CA LEU A 238 14.37 7.99 3.95
C LEU A 238 14.27 8.09 2.43
N GLY A 239 14.24 6.96 1.71
CA GLY A 239 13.96 6.96 0.27
C GLY A 239 12.58 7.55 -0.10
N ALA A 240 11.59 7.47 0.79
CA ALA A 240 10.26 8.02 0.55
C ALA A 240 10.11 9.47 1.03
N ALA A 241 10.61 9.78 2.23
CA ALA A 241 10.37 11.06 2.91
C ALA A 241 11.60 11.98 3.01
N GLY A 242 12.78 11.50 2.61
CA GLY A 242 14.03 12.25 2.72
C GLY A 242 14.11 13.42 1.72
N VAL A 243 14.74 14.51 2.15
CA VAL A 243 15.01 15.69 1.30
C VAL A 243 16.50 16.03 1.25
N ARG A 244 16.89 16.78 0.22
CA ARG A 244 18.24 17.35 0.12
C ARG A 244 18.34 18.66 0.93
N PRO A 245 19.54 19.00 1.43
CA PRO A 245 20.77 18.18 1.45
C PRO A 245 20.82 17.15 2.60
N GLU A 246 20.00 17.32 3.65
CA GLU A 246 20.15 16.62 4.92
C GLU A 246 20.04 15.09 4.79
N GLY A 247 19.10 14.61 3.97
CA GLY A 247 18.90 13.18 3.75
C GLY A 247 20.04 12.53 2.95
N VAL A 248 20.71 13.29 2.07
CA VAL A 248 21.89 12.77 1.36
C VAL A 248 23.06 12.63 2.34
N ALA A 249 23.31 13.65 3.16
CA ALA A 249 24.37 13.62 4.16
C ALA A 249 24.20 12.47 5.16
N ALA A 250 22.96 12.16 5.56
CA ALA A 250 22.66 11.05 6.46
C ALA A 250 22.89 9.67 5.81
N VAL A 251 22.60 9.52 4.51
CA VAL A 251 22.65 8.23 3.81
C VAL A 251 24.04 7.92 3.23
N GLU A 252 24.78 8.93 2.80
CA GLU A 252 26.08 8.78 2.12
C GLU A 252 27.07 7.84 2.82
N PRO A 253 27.26 7.90 4.16
CA PRO A 253 28.19 7.00 4.86
C PRO A 253 27.87 5.51 4.69
N PHE A 254 26.60 5.16 4.41
CA PHE A 254 26.18 3.77 4.22
C PHE A 254 26.59 3.19 2.86
N LEU A 255 27.08 4.00 1.93
CA LEU A 255 27.63 3.51 0.66
C LEU A 255 28.98 2.78 0.84
N ASP A 256 29.64 2.95 1.98
CA ASP A 256 30.89 2.28 2.37
C ASP A 256 30.67 1.17 3.42
N ASN A 257 29.41 0.81 3.70
CA ASN A 257 29.10 -0.17 4.73
C ASN A 257 29.48 -1.60 4.30
N GLU A 258 29.95 -2.41 5.26
CA GLU A 258 30.27 -3.83 5.02
C GLU A 258 29.03 -4.69 4.76
N ASP A 259 27.86 -4.28 5.27
CA ASP A 259 26.60 -4.98 5.04
C ASP A 259 25.99 -4.61 3.68
N ALA A 260 26.06 -5.53 2.72
CA ALA A 260 25.50 -5.34 1.38
C ALA A 260 23.99 -4.97 1.37
N GLY A 261 23.24 -5.39 2.39
CA GLY A 261 21.84 -5.00 2.55
C GLY A 261 21.67 -3.53 2.93
N LEU A 262 22.53 -3.01 3.80
CA LEU A 262 22.57 -1.58 4.12
C LEU A 262 23.04 -0.75 2.93
N VAL A 263 24.06 -1.21 2.18
CA VAL A 263 24.50 -0.54 0.95
C VAL A 263 23.37 -0.48 -0.08
N THR A 264 22.66 -1.58 -0.31
CA THR A 264 21.51 -1.64 -1.21
C THR A 264 20.39 -0.68 -0.77
N ALA A 265 20.10 -0.63 0.53
CA ALA A 265 19.11 0.29 1.08
C ALA A 265 19.54 1.76 0.91
N ALA A 266 20.82 2.07 1.10
CA ALA A 266 21.38 3.41 0.91
C ALA A 266 21.31 3.86 -0.55
N VAL A 267 21.70 3.00 -1.50
CA VAL A 267 21.53 3.25 -2.96
C VAL A 267 20.07 3.57 -3.29
N ASN A 268 19.14 2.78 -2.77
CA ASN A 268 17.70 2.99 -3.00
C ASN A 268 17.16 4.26 -2.31
N ALA A 269 17.68 4.60 -1.13
CA ALA A 269 17.35 5.83 -0.45
C ALA A 269 17.79 7.06 -1.27
N LEU A 270 19.04 7.07 -1.77
CA LEU A 270 19.54 8.14 -2.63
C LEU A 270 18.74 8.28 -3.93
N ARG A 271 18.32 7.18 -4.55
CA ARG A 271 17.42 7.23 -5.71
C ARG A 271 16.11 7.95 -5.41
N GLY A 272 15.49 7.68 -4.26
CA GLY A 272 14.25 8.34 -3.86
C GLY A 272 14.44 9.81 -3.45
N ILE A 273 15.52 10.11 -2.72
CA ILE A 273 15.86 11.46 -2.26
C ILE A 273 16.27 12.36 -3.42
N VAL A 274 17.18 11.88 -4.28
CA VAL A 274 17.84 12.69 -5.30
C VAL A 274 17.08 12.65 -6.63
N ASP A 275 16.69 11.47 -7.08
CA ASP A 275 16.10 11.28 -8.42
C ASP A 275 14.58 11.16 -8.40
N GLY A 276 13.97 11.01 -7.21
CA GLY A 276 12.55 10.67 -7.09
C GLY A 276 12.20 9.32 -7.72
N LYS A 277 13.20 8.43 -7.88
CA LYS A 277 13.03 7.15 -8.57
C LYS A 277 12.66 6.02 -7.59
N PRO A 278 11.90 5.02 -8.06
CA PRO A 278 11.64 3.82 -7.26
C PRO A 278 12.94 3.05 -6.98
N PRO A 279 12.95 2.21 -5.93
CA PRO A 279 14.07 1.34 -5.60
C PRO A 279 14.29 0.32 -6.71
N LEU A 280 15.55 -0.07 -6.88
CA LEU A 280 15.94 -1.19 -7.71
C LEU A 280 15.62 -2.47 -6.95
N GLU A 281 14.81 -3.33 -7.57
CA GLU A 281 14.49 -4.63 -7.03
C GLU A 281 15.55 -5.66 -7.42
N ARG A 282 15.90 -6.57 -6.50
CA ARG A 282 16.76 -7.73 -6.75
C ARG A 282 18.13 -7.41 -7.34
N LEU A 283 18.79 -6.35 -6.84
CA LEU A 283 20.19 -6.11 -7.15
C LEU A 283 21.07 -7.26 -6.67
N SER A 284 21.93 -7.76 -7.55
CA SER A 284 23.04 -8.62 -7.18
C SER A 284 24.10 -7.83 -6.39
N ALA A 285 24.96 -8.55 -5.66
CA ALA A 285 26.04 -7.91 -4.90
C ALA A 285 26.98 -7.07 -5.78
N PHE A 286 27.28 -7.54 -6.99
CA PHE A 286 28.12 -6.81 -7.94
C PHE A 286 27.44 -5.51 -8.41
N GLU A 287 26.15 -5.58 -8.78
CA GLU A 287 25.41 -4.38 -9.17
C GLU A 287 25.29 -3.38 -8.02
N THR A 288 25.08 -3.85 -6.78
CA THR A 288 25.08 -2.98 -5.60
C THR A 288 26.40 -2.22 -5.43
N ILE A 289 27.54 -2.89 -5.62
CA ILE A 289 28.87 -2.26 -5.55
C ILE A 289 29.04 -1.19 -6.63
N GLU A 290 28.68 -1.50 -7.87
CA GLU A 290 28.80 -0.56 -8.98
C GLU A 290 27.87 0.64 -8.81
N GLN A 291 26.64 0.43 -8.35
CA GLN A 291 25.72 1.51 -8.00
C GLN A 291 26.26 2.39 -6.86
N ALA A 292 26.84 1.79 -5.81
CA ALA A 292 27.43 2.54 -4.71
C ALA A 292 28.61 3.41 -5.16
N LYS A 293 29.50 2.89 -6.02
CA LYS A 293 30.59 3.67 -6.63
C LYS A 293 30.06 4.82 -7.50
N ALA A 294 29.03 4.55 -8.31
CA ALA A 294 28.41 5.56 -9.16
C ALA A 294 27.81 6.71 -8.33
N TRP A 295 27.14 6.38 -7.22
CA TRP A 295 26.62 7.39 -6.29
C TRP A 295 27.73 8.21 -5.63
N LYS A 296 28.80 7.57 -5.12
CA LYS A 296 29.94 8.31 -4.53
C LYS A 296 30.58 9.29 -5.52
N LYS A 297 30.71 8.89 -6.79
CA LYS A 297 31.22 9.78 -7.84
C LYS A 297 30.29 10.96 -8.11
N ARG A 298 28.98 10.76 -7.98
CA ARG A 298 27.95 11.77 -8.24
C ARG A 298 27.76 12.77 -7.09
N LEU A 299 28.04 12.36 -5.85
CA LEU A 299 27.87 13.19 -4.66
C LEU A 299 29.09 14.08 -4.34
N ARG A 300 30.25 13.76 -4.92
CA ARG A 300 31.46 14.61 -4.91
C ARG A 300 31.33 15.75 -5.91
#